data_AF-A0A5C6ASK1-F1
#
_entry.id   AF-A0A5C6ASK1-F1
#
_cell.length_a   1.000
_cell.length_b   1.000
_cell.length_c   1.000
_cell.angle_alpha   90.00
_cell.angle_beta   90.00
_cell.angle_gamma   90.00
#
_symmetry.space_group_name_H-M   'P 1'
#
loop_
_entity.id
_entity.type
_entity.pdbx_description
1 polymer ?
#
loop_
_entity_poly.entity_id
_entity_poly.type
_entity_poly.pdbx_seq_one_letter_code
_entity_poly.pdbx_strand_id
1 'polypeptide(L)'
;MIGFSHQTVAFDQFRLLVEKRLCDFGQLEPSQFPMTQREVVRGGKSCGFYFCVHGPRSVKLTAIYDALKKQVIYYGPDGIRRHSESIHVSLPQNCA
;
A
#
# COMPACT_ATOMS: atom_id res chain seq x y z
N MET A 1 -10.01 -20.37 22.19
CA MET A 1 -10.69 -20.37 20.87
C MET A 1 -10.40 -19.02 20.22
N ILE A 2 -9.38 -18.94 19.36
CA ILE A 2 -9.13 -17.74 18.55
C ILE A 2 -8.96 -18.25 17.13
N GLY A 3 -10.08 -18.28 16.40
CA GLY A 3 -10.04 -18.55 14.97
C GLY A 3 -9.40 -17.35 14.30
N PHE A 4 -8.16 -17.50 13.81
CA PHE A 4 -7.58 -16.56 12.87
C PHE A 4 -8.35 -16.70 11.55
N SER A 5 -9.49 -16.02 11.44
CA SER A 5 -10.18 -15.87 10.16
C SER A 5 -9.19 -15.21 9.19
N HIS A 6 -8.93 -15.86 8.06
CA HIS A 6 -8.17 -15.31 6.95
C HIS A 6 -8.95 -14.09 6.39
N GLN A 7 -8.81 -12.93 7.02
CA GLN A 7 -9.55 -11.74 6.63
C GLN A 7 -9.00 -11.22 5.31
N THR A 8 -9.79 -11.40 4.25
CA THR A 8 -9.56 -10.70 2.99
C THR A 8 -10.08 -9.29 3.18
N VAL A 9 -9.20 -8.30 3.00
CA VAL A 9 -9.52 -6.89 3.18
C VAL A 9 -10.01 -6.30 1.86
N ALA A 10 -11.10 -5.52 1.91
CA ALA A 10 -11.60 -4.78 0.76
C ALA A 10 -10.56 -3.75 0.27
N PHE A 11 -10.55 -3.45 -1.03
CA PHE A 11 -9.53 -2.57 -1.61
C PHE A 11 -9.54 -1.15 -1.02
N ASP A 12 -10.73 -0.56 -0.77
CA ASP A 12 -10.84 0.75 -0.15
C ASP A 12 -10.28 0.78 1.27
N GLN A 13 -10.56 -0.27 2.06
CA GLN A 13 -10.00 -0.42 3.40
C GLN A 13 -8.49 -0.63 3.35
N PHE A 14 -8.01 -1.41 2.38
CA PHE A 14 -6.59 -1.62 2.16
C PHE A 14 -5.86 -0.30 1.84
N ARG A 15 -6.43 0.53 0.97
CA ARG A 15 -5.92 1.86 0.66
C ARG A 15 -5.77 2.72 1.93
N LEU A 16 -6.80 2.76 2.77
CA LEU A 16 -6.77 3.51 4.03
C LEU A 16 -5.73 2.96 5.01
N LEU A 17 -5.55 1.64 5.07
CA LEU A 17 -4.51 1.01 5.90
C LEU A 17 -3.11 1.39 5.42
N VAL A 18 -2.85 1.31 4.11
CA VAL A 18 -1.55 1.68 3.53
C VAL A 18 -1.26 3.17 3.76
N GLU A 19 -2.24 4.05 3.54
CA GLU A 19 -2.11 5.48 3.83
C GLU A 19 -1.75 5.71 5.29
N LYS A 20 -2.52 5.13 6.22
CA LYS A 20 -2.28 5.26 7.66
C LYS A 20 -0.88 4.78 8.04
N ARG A 21 -0.45 3.63 7.52
CA ARG A 21 0.90 3.09 7.77
C ARG A 21 1.99 4.01 7.25
N LEU A 22 1.84 4.53 6.03
CA LEU A 22 2.78 5.49 5.46
C LEU A 22 2.84 6.77 6.29
N CYS A 23 1.69 7.29 6.71
CA CYS A 23 1.60 8.44 7.60
C CYS A 23 2.28 8.16 8.96
N ASP A 24 2.04 7.00 9.57
CA ASP A 24 2.72 6.59 10.81
C ASP A 24 4.25 6.56 10.63
N PHE A 25 4.76 6.04 9.50
CA PHE A 25 6.20 6.04 9.20
C PHE A 25 6.78 7.43 9.03
N GLY A 26 5.99 8.37 8.49
CA GLY A 26 6.37 9.75 8.27
C GLY A 26 6.08 10.69 9.43
N GLN A 27 5.44 10.21 10.50
CA GLN A 27 4.83 11.03 11.55
C GLN A 27 3.93 12.13 10.95
N LEU A 28 3.13 11.74 9.96
CA LEU A 28 2.19 12.61 9.24
C LEU A 28 0.77 12.36 9.73
N GLU A 29 -0.07 13.37 9.60
CA GLU A 29 -1.51 13.20 9.82
C GLU A 29 -2.17 12.54 8.59
N PRO A 30 -2.90 11.44 8.76
CA PRO A 30 -3.68 10.83 7.67
C PRO A 30 -4.74 11.80 7.15
N SER A 31 -5.13 11.68 5.88
CA SER A 31 -6.10 12.57 5.21
C SER A 31 -5.67 14.03 5.02
N GLN A 32 -4.52 14.46 5.55
CA GLN A 32 -3.98 15.81 5.34
C GLN A 32 -3.06 15.92 4.11
N PHE A 33 -2.59 14.79 3.60
CA PHE A 33 -1.63 14.73 2.48
C PHE A 33 -2.21 13.93 1.31
N PRO A 34 -1.99 14.38 0.06
CA PRO A 34 -2.47 13.65 -1.09
C PRO A 34 -1.70 12.33 -1.25
N MET A 35 -2.44 11.24 -1.46
CA MET A 35 -1.88 9.94 -1.81
C MET A 35 -2.13 9.63 -3.29
N THR A 36 -1.05 9.39 -4.03
CA THR A 36 -1.10 8.85 -5.38
C THR A 36 -1.18 7.32 -5.32
N GLN A 37 -2.08 6.75 -6.11
CA GLN A 37 -2.20 5.30 -6.31
C GLN A 37 -2.00 5.00 -7.79
N ARG A 38 -1.22 3.97 -8.11
CA ARG A 38 -1.01 3.49 -9.48
C ARG A 38 -0.96 1.98 -9.52
N GLU A 39 -1.60 1.38 -10.51
CA GLU A 39 -1.48 -0.04 -10.77
C GLU A 39 -0.11 -0.37 -11.38
N VAL A 40 0.51 -1.46 -10.93
CA VAL A 40 1.79 -1.96 -11.43
C VAL A 40 1.50 -3.13 -12.36
N VAL A 41 1.65 -2.90 -13.66
CA VAL A 41 1.45 -3.90 -14.70
C VAL A 41 2.80 -4.43 -15.16
N ARG A 42 2.96 -5.76 -15.19
CA ARG A 42 4.15 -6.44 -15.74
C ARG A 42 3.72 -7.41 -16.82
N GLY A 43 4.23 -7.23 -18.04
CA GLY A 43 3.89 -8.08 -19.18
C GLY A 43 2.38 -8.10 -19.49
N GLY A 44 1.70 -6.96 -19.34
CA GLY A 44 0.26 -6.83 -19.57
C GLY A 44 -0.63 -7.36 -18.44
N LYS A 45 -0.07 -7.88 -17.33
CA LYS A 45 -0.83 -8.36 -16.18
C LYS A 45 -0.67 -7.44 -14.98
N SER A 46 -1.78 -7.09 -14.32
CA SER A 46 -1.75 -6.43 -13.02
C SER A 46 -1.02 -7.32 -12.01
N CYS A 47 0.11 -6.82 -11.51
CA CYS A 47 0.98 -7.54 -10.58
C CYS A 47 1.00 -6.88 -9.21
N GLY A 48 0.40 -5.70 -9.05
CA GLY A 48 0.48 -4.96 -7.80
C GLY A 48 -0.04 -3.54 -7.88
N PHE A 49 0.11 -2.83 -6.77
CA PHE A 49 -0.24 -1.42 -6.63
C PHE A 49 0.92 -0.65 -6.02
N TYR A 50 1.18 0.52 -6.55
CA TYR A 50 2.12 1.49 -6.04
C TYR A 50 1.34 2.62 -5.37
N PHE A 51 1.70 2.93 -4.14
CA PHE A 51 1.17 4.04 -3.36
C PHE A 51 2.29 5.02 -3.02
N CYS A 52 1.99 6.31 -3.08
CA CYS A 52 2.92 7.38 -2.73
C CYS A 52 2.18 8.48 -1.98
N VAL A 53 2.56 8.72 -0.74
CA VAL A 53 2.09 9.84 0.08
C VAL A 53 3.10 10.98 -0.05
N HIS A 54 2.60 12.16 -0.42
CA HIS A 54 3.42 13.38 -0.55
C HIS A 54 3.35 14.17 0.74
N GLY A 55 4.38 14.03 1.57
CA GLY A 55 4.51 14.74 2.84
C GLY A 55 5.04 16.18 2.69
N PRO A 56 5.19 16.88 3.82
CA PRO A 56 5.73 18.23 3.86
C PRO A 56 7.21 18.24 3.46
N ARG A 57 7.69 19.36 2.89
CA ARG A 57 9.09 19.54 2.46
C ARG A 57 9.58 18.52 1.42
N SER A 58 8.70 18.11 0.49
CA SER A 58 9.00 17.16 -0.59
C SER A 58 9.33 15.74 -0.12
N VAL A 59 8.94 15.37 1.10
CA VAL A 59 9.06 13.99 1.60
C VAL A 59 8.12 13.09 0.81
N LYS A 60 8.63 11.95 0.31
CA LYS A 60 7.84 10.96 -0.43
C LYS A 60 7.93 9.62 0.28
N LEU A 61 6.80 9.15 0.78
CA LEU A 61 6.70 7.85 1.42
C LEU A 61 5.99 6.93 0.46
N THR A 62 6.59 5.77 0.18
CA THR A 62 6.08 4.91 -0.88
C THR A 62 5.82 3.51 -0.36
N ALA A 63 4.75 2.89 -0.87
CA ALA A 63 4.44 1.50 -0.60
C ALA A 63 4.18 0.77 -1.90
N ILE A 64 4.62 -0.48 -1.97
CA ILE A 64 4.40 -1.37 -3.11
C ILE A 64 3.67 -2.60 -2.59
N TYR A 65 2.46 -2.82 -3.09
CA TYR A 65 1.75 -4.06 -2.92
C TYR A 65 2.07 -5.01 -4.07
N ASP A 66 2.58 -6.19 -3.75
CA ASP A 66 2.80 -7.29 -4.68
C ASP A 66 1.61 -8.25 -4.59
N ALA A 67 0.80 -8.30 -5.64
CA ALA A 67 -0.40 -9.13 -5.71
C ALA A 67 -0.09 -10.63 -5.79
N LEU A 68 1.07 -10.99 -6.36
CA LEU A 68 1.51 -12.38 -6.49
C LEU A 68 1.90 -12.93 -5.11
N LYS A 69 2.64 -12.13 -4.34
CA LYS A 69 3.10 -12.50 -3.00
C LYS A 69 2.13 -12.12 -1.89
N LYS A 70 1.08 -11.35 -2.20
CA LYS A 70 0.10 -10.80 -1.25
C LYS A 70 0.80 -10.08 -0.10
N GLN A 71 1.78 -9.25 -0.44
CA GLN A 71 2.60 -8.54 0.53
C GLN A 71 2.69 -7.06 0.18
N VAL A 72 2.66 -6.21 1.19
CA VAL A 72 2.99 -4.79 1.07
C VAL A 72 4.43 -4.60 1.51
N ILE A 73 5.16 -3.79 0.77
CA ILE A 73 6.52 -3.36 1.07
C ILE A 73 6.48 -1.85 1.25
N TYR A 74 6.90 -1.38 2.42
CA TYR A 74 6.97 0.04 2.75
C TYR A 74 8.41 0.54 2.62
N TYR A 75 8.56 1.65 1.93
CA TYR A 75 9.81 2.34 1.72
C TYR A 75 9.79 3.67 2.49
N GLY A 76 10.90 3.95 3.16
CA GLY A 76 11.13 5.21 3.81
C GLY A 76 11.32 6.35 2.81
N PRO A 77 11.48 7.58 3.32
CA PRO A 77 11.66 8.78 2.51
C PRO A 77 13.00 8.81 1.76
N ASP A 78 13.95 7.98 2.21
CA ASP A 78 15.24 7.68 1.61
C ASP A 78 15.16 6.61 0.50
N GLY A 79 13.97 6.03 0.25
CA GLY A 79 13.79 4.93 -0.69
C GLY A 79 14.27 3.58 -0.17
N ILE A 80 14.63 3.47 1.11
CA ILE A 80 15.07 2.21 1.72
C ILE A 80 13.85 1.43 2.21
N ARG A 81 13.82 0.12 1.98
CA ARG A 81 12.76 -0.76 2.50
C ARG A 81 12.82 -0.78 4.03
N ARG A 82 11.75 -0.32 4.69
CA ARG A 82 11.63 -0.26 6.15
C ARG A 82 10.82 -1.41 6.73
N HIS A 83 9.75 -1.77 6.05
CA HIS A 83 8.81 -2.77 6.56
C HIS A 83 8.18 -3.57 5.42
N SER A 84 7.70 -4.76 5.74
CA SER A 84 6.84 -5.52 4.86
C SER A 84 5.87 -6.37 5.65
N GLU A 85 4.62 -6.40 5.21
CA GLU A 85 3.57 -7.19 5.84
C GLU A 85 2.79 -7.96 4.78
N SER A 86 2.39 -9.18 5.12
CA SER A 86 1.54 -10.01 4.25
C SER A 86 0.09 -9.63 4.47
N ILE A 87 -0.59 -9.13 3.44
CA ILE A 87 -2.00 -8.73 3.50
C ILE A 87 -2.72 -9.36 2.32
N HIS A 88 -3.84 -10.02 2.62
CA HIS A 88 -4.75 -10.55 1.63
C HIS A 88 -5.75 -9.47 1.23
N VAL A 89 -5.63 -8.92 0.03
CA VAL A 89 -6.54 -7.89 -0.50
C VAL A 89 -7.37 -8.47 -1.64
N SER A 90 -8.67 -8.18 -1.64
CA SER A 90 -9.51 -8.40 -2.82
C SER A 90 -9.27 -7.26 -3.81
N LEU A 91 -8.41 -7.51 -4.81
CA LEU A 91 -8.12 -6.52 -5.84
C LEU A 91 -9.32 -6.34 -6.78
N PRO A 92 -9.70 -5.11 -7.12
CA PRO A 92 -10.65 -4.87 -8.20
C PRO A 92 -9.98 -5.34 -9.49
N GLN A 93 -10.49 -6.42 -10.08
CA GLN A 93 -10.09 -6.83 -11.41
C GLN A 93 -10.61 -5.77 -12.39
N ASN A 94 -9.77 -4.82 -12.76
CA ASN A 94 -10.05 -4.01 -13.93
C ASN A 94 -9.83 -4.90 -15.15
N CYS A 95 -10.90 -5.56 -15.59
CA CYS A 95 -11.05 -6.01 -16.96
C CYS A 95 -11.19 -4.76 -17.84
N ALA A 96 -10.14 -4.42 -18.58
CA ALA A 96 -10.20 -3.56 -19.75
C ALA A 96 -9.12 -4.00 -20.74
#